data_AF-A0A972EZP5-F1
#
_entry.id   AF-A0A972EZP5-F1
#
_cell.length_a   1.000
_cell.length_b   1.000
_cell.length_c   1.000
_cell.angle_alpha   90.00
_cell.angle_beta   90.00
_cell.angle_gamma   90.00
#
_symmetry.space_group_name_H-M   'P 1'
#
loop_
_entity.id
_entity.type
_entity.pdbx_description
1 polymer ?
#
loop_
_entity_poly.entity_id
_entity_poly.type
_entity_poly.pdbx_seq_one_letter_code
_entity_poly.pdbx_strand_id
1 'polypeptide(L)' 'MLIEMHAHSREHSRCSGVAAADLVRQVFSKGLQGIVLTDHHYLWSEEEL' A
#
# COMPACT_ATOMS: atom_id res chain seq x y z
N MET A 1 -12.61 13.48 2.30
CA MET A 1 -11.35 12.75 2.51
C MET A 1 -11.52 11.36 1.91
N LEU A 2 -10.66 10.98 0.97
CA LEU A 2 -10.64 9.67 0.33
C LEU A 2 -9.31 8.99 0.66
N ILE A 3 -9.40 7.76 1.16
CA ILE A 3 -8.27 6.94 1.58
C ILE A 3 -8.45 5.57 0.92
N GLU A 4 -7.37 5.01 0.36
CA GLU A 4 -7.33 3.61 -0.04
C GLU A 4 -7.21 2.75 1.21
N MET A 5 -8.21 1.93 1.52
CA MET A 5 -8.28 1.21 2.79
C MET A 5 -7.86 -0.25 2.70
N HIS A 6 -7.66 -0.78 1.48
CA HIS A 6 -7.32 -2.18 1.28
C HIS A 6 -6.43 -2.35 0.04
N ALA A 7 -5.12 -2.40 0.26
CA ALA A 7 -4.15 -2.57 -0.81
C ALA A 7 -3.08 -3.59 -0.42
N HIS A 8 -2.80 -4.51 -1.35
CA HIS A 8 -1.76 -5.52 -1.22
C HIS A 8 -0.56 -5.12 -2.07
N SER A 9 0.63 -5.26 -1.51
CA SER A 9 1.92 -4.97 -2.12
C SER A 9 2.67 -6.26 -2.44
N ARG A 10 3.59 -6.22 -3.40
CA ARG A 10 4.38 -7.41 -3.77
C ARG A 10 5.38 -7.83 -2.68
N GLU A 11 5.71 -6.91 -1.77
CA GLU A 11 6.67 -7.09 -0.69
C GLU A 11 6.21 -8.20 0.25
N HIS A 12 4.92 -8.20 0.61
CA HIS A 12 4.38 -9.14 1.59
C HIS A 12 3.13 -9.91 1.11
N SER A 13 2.60 -9.61 -0.09
CA SER A 13 1.48 -10.33 -0.68
C SER A 13 1.80 -10.88 -2.08
N ARG A 14 1.86 -12.20 -2.19
CA ARG A 14 2.08 -12.91 -3.49
C ARG A 14 1.00 -12.65 -4.53
N CYS A 15 -0.18 -12.20 -4.12
CA CYS A 15 -1.27 -11.87 -5.02
C CYS A 15 -1.08 -10.51 -5.73
N SER A 16 -0.10 -9.70 -5.31
CA SER A 16 0.18 -8.39 -5.90
C SER A 16 1.51 -8.38 -6.63
N GLY A 17 1.53 -7.76 -7.82
CA GLY A 17 2.75 -7.51 -8.59
C GLY A 17 3.29 -6.09 -8.45
N VAL A 18 2.63 -5.23 -7.66
CA VAL A 18 2.94 -3.79 -7.56
C VAL A 18 3.68 -3.52 -6.26
N ALA A 19 4.76 -2.74 -6.32
CA ALA A 19 5.50 -2.33 -5.13
C ALA A 19 4.67 -1.38 -4.26
N ALA A 20 4.83 -1.45 -2.94
CA ALA A 20 4.16 -0.55 -2.00
C ALA A 20 4.36 0.93 -2.35
N ALA A 21 5.60 1.31 -2.70
CA ALA A 21 5.93 2.66 -3.12
C ALA A 21 5.18 3.12 -4.39
N ASP A 22 4.92 2.20 -5.33
CA ASP A 22 4.18 2.53 -6.55
C ASP A 22 2.67 2.71 -6.28
N LEU A 23 2.13 1.97 -5.31
CA LEU A 23 0.76 2.17 -4.84
C LEU A 23 0.60 3.56 -4.21
N VAL A 24 1.53 3.97 -3.35
CA VAL A 24 1.55 5.31 -2.73
C VAL A 24 1.61 6.40 -3.80
N ARG A 25 2.50 6.26 -4.81
CA ARG A 25 2.60 7.22 -5.93
C ARG A 25 1.28 7.33 -6.69
N GLN A 26 0.60 6.22 -6.96
CA GLN A 26 -0.69 6.25 -7.65
C GLN A 26 -1.77 6.94 -6.81
N VAL A 27 -1.87 6.62 -5.53
CA VAL A 27 -2.81 7.25 -4.59
C VAL A 27 -2.60 8.76 -4.55
N PHE A 28 -1.35 9.20 -4.43
CA PHE A 28 -0.99 10.62 -4.49
C PHE A 28 -1.38 11.26 -5.83
N SER A 29 -1.05 10.63 -6.96
CA SER A 29 -1.37 11.15 -8.30
C SER A 29 -2.88 11.30 -8.56
N LYS A 30 -3.70 10.49 -7.88
CA LYS A 30 -5.17 10.53 -7.96
C LYS A 30 -5.79 11.54 -6.98
N GLY A 31 -4.99 12.24 -6.18
CA GLY A 31 -5.44 13.23 -5.21
C GLY A 31 -6.10 12.65 -3.97
N LEU A 32 -5.83 11.38 -3.64
CA LEU A 32 -6.26 10.77 -2.38
C LEU A 32 -5.38 11.27 -1.23
N GLN A 33 -5.91 11.21 0.00
CA GLN A 33 -5.23 11.70 1.20
C GLN A 33 -4.37 10.64 1.90
N GLY A 34 -4.49 9.36 1.51
CA GLY A 34 -3.69 8.30 2.11
C GLY A 34 -4.02 6.91 1.56
N ILE A 35 -3.24 5.94 2.02
CA ILE A 35 -3.37 4.52 1.74
C ILE A 35 -3.05 3.71 3.00
N VAL A 36 -3.77 2.61 3.18
CA VAL A 36 -3.52 1.58 4.18
C VAL A 36 -3.03 0.33 3.45
N LEU A 37 -1.81 -0.11 3.78
CA LEU A 37 -1.28 -1.39 3.29
C LEU A 37 -1.83 -2.51 4.18
N THR A 38 -2.53 -3.47 3.57
CA THR A 38 -3.20 -4.58 4.27
C THR A 38 -2.71 -5.93 3.76
N ASP A 39 -1.39 -6.12 3.76
CA ASP A 39 -0.77 -7.32 3.21
C ASP A 39 -1.14 -8.61 3.95
N HIS A 40 -1.07 -9.72 3.22
CA HIS A 40 -1.42 -11.03 3.76
C HIS A 40 -0.49 -11.46 4.89
N HIS A 41 -1.08 -11.59 6.09
CA HIS A 41 -0.39 -12.14 7.27
C HIS A 41 0.88 -11.38 7.67
N TYR A 42 0.99 -10.11 7.29
CA TYR A 42 2.16 -9.29 7.57
C TYR A 42 1.74 -7.92 8.12
N LEU A 43 2.48 -7.45 9.13
CA LEU A 43 2.38 -6.11 9.66
C LEU A 43 3.71 -5.43 9.41
N TRP A 44 3.68 -4.34 8.65
CA TRP A 44 4.86 -3.52 8.34
C TRP A 44 5.48 -2.95 9.61
N SER A 45 6.81 -2.99 9.71
CA SER A 45 7.54 -2.31 10.78
C SER A 45 7.72 -0.82 10.47
N GLU A 46 8.06 -0.02 11.48
CA GLU A 46 8.33 1.42 11.27
C GLU A 46 9.57 1.66 10.39
N GLU A 47 10.54 0.73 10.38
CA GLU A 47 11.72 0.84 9.54
C GLU A 47 11.44 0.55 8.06
N GLU A 48 10.37 -0.19 7.76
CA GLU A 48 9.96 -0.52 6.40
C GLU A 48 9.09 0.57 5.74
N LEU A 49 8.48 1.45 6.54
CA LEU A 49 7.58 2.54 6.12
C LEU A 49 8.32 3.87 5.91
#